data_AF-A0A8T7DF90-F1
#
_entry.id   AF-A0A8T7DF90-F1
#
_cell.length_a   1.000
_cell.length_b   1.000
_cell.length_c   1.000
_cell.angle_alpha   90.00
_cell.angle_beta   90.00
_cell.angle_gamma   90.00
#
_symmetry.space_group_name_H-M   'P 1'
#
loop_
_entity.id
_entity.type
_entity.pdbx_description
1 polymer ?
#
loop_
_entity_poly.entity_id
_entity_poly.type
_entity_poly.pdbx_seq_one_letter_code
_entity_poly.pdbx_strand_id
1 'polypeptide(L)'
;MSDQKTYSVWLVADGKPGHQNQSEGLVQALASRIPLDVKRLPVLPFWKTLTGKLFHKNFVLKLFPAPDLVIGAGHGTHTTLLLLSWLFGAKSIVLMNPGLPKFLFDLCLIPEHDAVPASASVIVTKGVLNRIIPAGKKNINHGLILIGGLSKHYDWDTGEILKQIESVVSEMRHI
;
A
#
# COMPACT_ATOMS: atom_id res chain seq x y z
N MET A 1 -27.07 -13.71 -15.86
CA MET A 1 -26.10 -12.87 -15.14
C MET A 1 -25.66 -13.66 -13.92
N SER A 2 -24.44 -14.17 -13.90
CA SER A 2 -23.93 -14.92 -12.73
C SER A 2 -23.76 -13.97 -11.56
N ASP A 3 -24.32 -14.31 -10.39
CA ASP A 3 -24.05 -13.60 -9.14
C ASP A 3 -22.55 -13.60 -8.87
N GLN A 4 -21.91 -12.44 -9.03
CA GLN A 4 -20.49 -12.29 -8.82
C GLN A 4 -20.26 -12.16 -7.30
N LYS A 5 -19.52 -13.10 -6.71
CA LYS A 5 -19.20 -13.07 -5.27
C LYS A 5 -18.60 -11.70 -4.88
N THR A 6 -19.21 -11.01 -3.93
CA THR A 6 -18.63 -9.83 -3.27
C THR A 6 -17.62 -10.28 -2.22
N TYR A 7 -16.40 -9.76 -2.29
CA TYR A 7 -15.36 -10.05 -1.30
C TYR A 7 -15.35 -9.00 -0.20
N SER A 8 -15.28 -9.43 1.06
CA SER A 8 -15.15 -8.53 2.20
C SER A 8 -13.68 -8.29 2.55
N VAL A 9 -13.29 -7.02 2.65
CA VAL A 9 -11.91 -6.59 2.90
C VAL A 9 -11.87 -5.68 4.12
N TRP A 10 -11.05 -6.02 5.10
CA TRP A 10 -10.76 -5.13 6.23
C TRP A 10 -9.40 -4.47 6.06
N LEU A 11 -9.41 -3.15 5.91
CA LEU A 11 -8.22 -2.31 5.76
C LEU A 11 -7.78 -1.79 7.13
N VAL A 12 -6.58 -2.16 7.56
CA VAL A 12 -5.97 -1.71 8.83
C VAL A 12 -5.12 -0.47 8.57
N ALA A 13 -5.48 0.65 9.21
CA ALA A 13 -4.79 1.92 9.06
C ALA A 13 -4.00 2.29 10.33
N ASP A 14 -2.72 2.65 10.18
CA ASP A 14 -1.84 3.08 11.26
C ASP A 14 -1.79 4.61 11.45
N GLY A 15 -2.59 5.35 10.69
CA GLY A 15 -2.69 6.81 10.75
C GLY A 15 -1.68 7.57 9.90
N LYS A 16 -0.70 6.90 9.27
CA LYS A 16 0.32 7.58 8.44
C LYS A 16 -0.20 7.82 7.01
N PRO A 17 -0.18 9.07 6.49
CA PRO A 17 -0.76 9.38 5.18
C PRO A 17 -0.17 8.56 4.02
N GLY A 18 1.15 8.34 4.02
CA GLY A 18 1.82 7.54 2.99
C GLY A 18 1.37 6.07 2.97
N HIS A 19 1.22 5.46 4.15
CA HIS A 19 0.74 4.08 4.27
C HIS A 19 -0.72 3.96 3.86
N GLN A 20 -1.56 4.89 4.32
CA GLN A 20 -2.96 4.95 3.91
C GLN A 20 -3.08 5.08 2.39
N ASN A 21 -2.24 5.89 1.75
CA ASN A 21 -2.25 6.04 0.29
C ASN A 21 -1.95 4.72 -0.45
N GLN A 22 -1.05 3.90 0.09
CA GLN A 22 -0.71 2.59 -0.47
C GLN A 22 -1.88 1.61 -0.35
N SER A 23 -2.40 1.48 0.88
CA SER A 23 -3.47 0.52 1.18
C SER A 23 -4.78 0.88 0.48
N GLU A 24 -5.13 2.17 0.43
CA GLU A 24 -6.29 2.65 -0.32
C GLU A 24 -6.10 2.49 -1.83
N GLY A 25 -4.91 2.78 -2.36
CA GLY A 25 -4.59 2.61 -3.77
C GLY A 25 -4.80 1.19 -4.25
N LEU A 26 -4.33 0.20 -3.48
CA LEU A 26 -4.56 -1.21 -3.76
C LEU A 26 -6.06 -1.56 -3.75
N VAL A 27 -6.79 -1.15 -2.71
CA VAL A 27 -8.20 -1.48 -2.58
C VAL A 27 -9.04 -0.83 -3.69
N GLN A 28 -8.74 0.42 -4.07
CA GLN A 28 -9.39 1.09 -5.19
C GLN A 28 -9.15 0.35 -6.51
N ALA A 29 -7.90 -0.06 -6.77
CA ALA A 29 -7.57 -0.85 -7.95
C ALA A 29 -8.31 -2.19 -7.96
N LEU A 30 -8.40 -2.90 -6.82
CA LEU A 30 -9.17 -4.14 -6.71
C LEU A 30 -10.68 -3.92 -6.91
N ALA A 31 -11.25 -2.88 -6.30
CA ALA A 31 -12.68 -2.54 -6.42
C ALA A 31 -13.09 -2.20 -7.86
N SER A 32 -12.16 -1.70 -8.68
CA SER A 32 -12.41 -1.49 -10.12
C SER A 32 -12.49 -2.78 -10.95
N ARG A 33 -12.11 -3.93 -10.39
CA ARG A 33 -12.05 -5.22 -11.09
C ARG A 33 -13.02 -6.26 -10.54
N ILE A 34 -13.29 -6.22 -9.24
CA ILE A 34 -14.16 -7.16 -8.55
C ILE A 34 -15.05 -6.44 -7.53
N PRO A 35 -16.27 -6.93 -7.25
CA PRO A 35 -17.11 -6.36 -6.20
C PRO A 35 -16.44 -6.53 -4.83
N LEU A 36 -16.22 -5.41 -4.13
CA LEU A 36 -15.62 -5.37 -2.80
C LEU A 36 -16.52 -4.66 -1.79
N ASP A 37 -16.64 -5.22 -0.59
CA ASP A 37 -17.11 -4.53 0.60
C ASP A 37 -15.90 -4.21 1.49
N VAL A 38 -15.64 -2.91 1.73
CA VAL A 38 -14.40 -2.45 2.36
C VAL A 38 -14.71 -1.78 3.70
N LYS A 39 -14.20 -2.38 4.77
CA LYS A 39 -14.25 -1.80 6.11
C LYS A 39 -12.89 -1.31 6.55
N ARG A 40 -12.82 -0.09 7.10
CA ARG A 40 -11.58 0.50 7.60
C ARG A 40 -11.53 0.40 9.11
N LEU A 41 -10.40 -0.09 9.63
CA LEU A 41 -10.18 -0.31 11.05
C LEU A 41 -8.87 0.37 11.48
N PRO A 42 -8.83 1.00 12.66
CA PRO A 42 -7.56 1.44 13.23
C PRO A 42 -6.74 0.23 13.69
N VAL A 43 -5.43 0.43 13.88
CA VAL A 43 -4.57 -0.55 14.57
C VAL A 43 -5.14 -0.89 15.95
N LEU A 44 -5.20 -2.18 16.25
CA LEU A 44 -5.67 -2.67 17.54
C LEU A 44 -4.51 -2.71 18.55
N PRO A 45 -4.69 -2.19 19.78
CA PRO A 45 -3.64 -2.19 20.79
C PRO A 45 -3.37 -3.59 21.35
N PHE A 46 -2.30 -4.25 20.88
CA PHE A 46 -1.94 -5.65 21.17
C PHE A 46 -2.07 -6.08 22.66
N TRP A 47 -1.60 -5.24 23.59
CA TRP A 47 -1.66 -5.53 25.03
C TRP A 47 -3.06 -5.41 25.63
N LYS A 48 -3.88 -4.46 25.13
CA LYS A 48 -5.30 -4.34 25.48
C LYS A 48 -6.14 -5.40 24.77
N THR A 49 -5.58 -6.08 23.77
CA THR A 49 -6.25 -7.16 23.06
C THR A 49 -5.96 -8.56 23.63
N LEU A 50 -4.86 -8.76 24.36
CA LEU A 50 -4.64 -10.02 25.10
C LEU A 50 -5.47 -10.09 26.39
N THR A 51 -5.75 -8.94 27.00
CA THR A 51 -6.66 -8.85 28.16
C THR A 51 -8.11 -8.98 27.68
N GLY A 52 -8.98 -9.63 28.47
CA GLY A 52 -10.32 -10.08 28.03
C GLY A 52 -11.30 -9.04 27.46
N LYS A 53 -10.92 -7.76 27.40
CA LYS A 53 -11.61 -6.71 26.62
C LYS A 53 -11.68 -7.05 25.12
N LEU A 54 -10.76 -7.85 24.60
CA LEU A 54 -10.89 -8.36 23.24
C LEU A 54 -12.01 -9.38 23.10
N PHE A 55 -12.38 -10.19 24.11
CA PHE A 55 -13.55 -11.07 23.95
C PHE A 55 -14.83 -10.27 23.69
N HIS A 56 -14.98 -9.12 24.35
CA HIS A 56 -16.08 -8.19 24.10
C HIS A 56 -15.97 -7.50 22.73
N LYS A 57 -14.79 -7.01 22.34
CA LYS A 57 -14.60 -6.45 20.99
C LYS A 57 -14.70 -7.51 19.89
N ASN A 58 -14.32 -8.75 20.15
CA ASN A 58 -14.48 -9.90 19.26
C ASN A 58 -15.94 -10.20 19.07
N PHE A 59 -16.77 -10.10 20.10
CA PHE A 59 -18.22 -10.18 19.94
C PHE A 59 -18.73 -9.08 18.99
N VAL A 60 -18.27 -7.83 19.17
CA VAL A 60 -18.62 -6.70 18.27
C VAL A 60 -18.04 -6.87 16.86
N LEU A 61 -16.86 -7.45 16.69
CA LEU A 61 -16.27 -7.70 15.37
C LEU A 61 -16.92 -8.92 14.70
N LYS A 62 -17.38 -9.92 15.46
CA LYS A 62 -18.16 -11.08 14.98
C LYS A 62 -19.60 -10.72 14.61
N LEU A 63 -20.11 -9.55 15.03
CA LEU A 63 -21.37 -9.01 14.52
C LEU A 63 -21.26 -8.60 13.04
N PHE A 64 -20.04 -8.47 12.51
CA PHE A 64 -19.81 -8.26 11.09
C PHE A 64 -19.48 -9.59 10.42
N PRO A 65 -19.83 -9.75 9.12
CA PRO A 65 -19.36 -10.90 8.35
C PRO A 65 -17.84 -10.97 8.38
N ALA A 66 -17.31 -12.19 8.48
CA ALA A 66 -15.88 -12.42 8.48
C ALA A 66 -15.26 -11.91 7.17
N PRO A 67 -14.14 -11.15 7.21
CA PRO A 67 -13.49 -10.70 6.00
C PRO A 67 -12.87 -11.87 5.24
N ASP A 68 -12.87 -11.79 3.90
CA ASP A 68 -12.05 -12.66 3.08
C ASP A 68 -10.56 -12.25 3.17
N LEU A 69 -10.31 -10.93 3.21
CA LEU A 69 -8.97 -10.34 3.23
C LEU A 69 -8.79 -9.32 4.35
N VAL A 70 -7.60 -9.30 4.97
CA VAL A 70 -7.13 -8.22 5.84
C VAL A 70 -5.88 -7.59 5.23
N ILE A 71 -5.90 -6.28 5.00
CA ILE A 71 -4.84 -5.56 4.29
C ILE A 71 -4.31 -4.43 5.15
N GLY A 72 -2.99 -4.27 5.22
CA GLY A 72 -2.37 -3.14 5.93
C GLY A 72 -1.04 -2.71 5.32
N ALA A 73 -0.71 -1.43 5.52
CA ALA A 73 0.57 -0.84 5.16
C ALA A 73 1.22 -0.26 6.42
N GLY A 74 2.51 -0.50 6.61
CA GLY A 74 3.26 0.01 7.77
C GLY A 74 3.43 -1.00 8.91
N HIS A 75 4.57 -0.90 9.59
CA HIS A 75 4.96 -1.78 10.71
C HIS A 75 3.91 -1.84 11.84
N GLY A 76 3.19 -0.75 12.09
CA GLY A 76 2.16 -0.70 13.13
C GLY A 76 0.96 -1.60 12.87
N THR A 77 0.76 -2.05 11.62
CA THR A 77 -0.40 -2.87 11.23
C THR A 77 -0.18 -4.36 11.44
N HIS A 78 1.07 -4.83 11.48
CA HIS A 78 1.42 -6.25 11.41
C HIS A 78 0.68 -7.12 12.43
N THR A 79 0.75 -6.75 13.72
CA THR A 79 0.12 -7.52 14.80
C THR A 79 -1.40 -7.57 14.67
N THR A 80 -2.02 -6.49 14.19
CA THR A 80 -3.46 -6.44 13.96
C THR A 80 -3.85 -7.33 12.78
N LEU A 81 -3.07 -7.33 11.69
CA LEU A 81 -3.31 -8.21 10.54
C LEU A 81 -3.27 -9.69 10.93
N LEU A 82 -2.22 -10.10 11.66
CA LEU A 82 -2.06 -11.48 12.11
C LEU A 82 -3.18 -11.88 13.08
N LEU A 83 -3.54 -11.01 14.01
CA LEU A 83 -4.64 -11.26 14.95
C LEU A 83 -5.98 -11.43 14.22
N LEU A 84 -6.30 -10.54 13.28
CA LEU A 84 -7.56 -10.61 12.54
C LEU A 84 -7.60 -11.83 11.60
N SER A 85 -6.49 -12.15 10.94
CA SER A 85 -6.36 -13.36 10.13
C SER A 85 -6.61 -14.61 10.97
N TRP A 86 -5.99 -14.70 12.15
CA TRP A 86 -6.19 -15.83 13.07
C TRP A 86 -7.63 -15.92 13.61
N LEU A 87 -8.24 -14.79 13.98
CA LEU A 87 -9.59 -14.76 14.56
C LEU A 87 -10.69 -15.10 13.55
N PHE A 88 -10.53 -14.70 12.29
CA PHE A 88 -11.57 -14.79 11.27
C PHE A 88 -11.24 -15.77 10.14
N GLY A 89 -10.04 -16.36 10.10
CA GLY A 89 -9.58 -17.20 9.01
C GLY A 89 -9.30 -16.43 7.70
N ALA A 90 -9.20 -15.11 7.78
CA ALA A 90 -9.01 -14.21 6.65
C ALA A 90 -7.58 -14.26 6.12
N LYS A 91 -7.39 -13.99 4.82
CA LYS A 91 -6.04 -13.90 4.22
C LYS A 91 -5.38 -12.58 4.57
N SER A 92 -4.13 -12.66 5.06
CA SER A 92 -3.36 -11.51 5.50
C SER A 92 -2.43 -10.97 4.41
N ILE A 93 -2.56 -9.68 4.10
CA ILE A 93 -1.79 -9.01 3.06
C ILE A 93 -1.09 -7.78 3.65
N VAL A 94 0.23 -7.69 3.49
CA VAL A 94 1.04 -6.54 3.96
C VAL A 94 1.70 -5.81 2.79
N LEU A 95 1.66 -4.48 2.79
CA LEU A 95 2.20 -3.62 1.73
C LEU A 95 3.52 -2.96 2.14
N MET A 96 4.53 -3.77 2.39
CA MET A 96 5.93 -3.39 2.62
C MET A 96 6.78 -4.62 2.87
N ASN A 97 8.10 -4.48 2.93
CA ASN A 97 8.95 -5.49 3.55
C ASN A 97 8.69 -5.54 5.09
N PRO A 98 8.06 -6.61 5.62
CA PRO A 98 7.80 -6.67 7.05
C PRO A 98 9.09 -6.99 7.80
N GLY A 99 9.30 -6.31 8.95
CA GLY A 99 10.32 -6.71 9.93
C GLY A 99 10.01 -8.02 10.68
N LEU A 100 8.82 -8.61 10.46
CA LEU A 100 8.45 -9.94 10.96
C LEU A 100 8.71 -11.01 9.88
N PRO A 101 8.82 -12.31 10.27
CA PRO A 101 8.95 -13.37 9.30
C PRO A 101 7.81 -13.38 8.28
N LYS A 102 8.17 -13.38 6.98
CA LYS A 102 7.22 -13.21 5.86
C LYS A 102 6.18 -14.31 5.78
N PHE A 103 6.53 -15.53 6.22
CA PHE A 103 5.61 -16.68 6.25
C PHE A 103 4.41 -16.50 7.19
N LEU A 104 4.44 -15.49 8.08
CA LEU A 104 3.30 -15.15 8.93
C LEU A 104 2.17 -14.48 8.12
N PHE A 105 2.49 -13.93 6.95
CA PHE A 105 1.53 -13.31 6.06
C PHE A 105 1.24 -14.23 4.87
N ASP A 106 -0.02 -14.25 4.42
CA ASP A 106 -0.38 -14.99 3.21
C ASP A 106 0.23 -14.33 1.95
N LEU A 107 0.38 -13.00 1.96
CA LEU A 107 0.98 -12.25 0.86
C LEU A 107 1.69 -10.97 1.32
N CYS A 108 2.90 -10.73 0.81
CA CYS A 108 3.65 -9.49 0.98
C CYS A 108 3.81 -8.80 -0.37
N LEU A 109 3.36 -7.55 -0.49
CA LEU A 109 3.65 -6.68 -1.63
C LEU A 109 4.83 -5.79 -1.25
N ILE A 110 6.00 -6.10 -1.80
CA ILE A 110 7.27 -5.51 -1.38
C ILE A 110 7.86 -4.67 -2.52
N PRO A 111 8.22 -3.39 -2.29
CA PRO A 111 8.87 -2.58 -3.32
C PRO A 111 10.23 -3.16 -3.77
N GLU A 112 10.53 -3.04 -5.06
CA GLU A 112 11.79 -3.56 -5.65
C GLU A 112 13.06 -2.99 -4.99
N HIS A 113 13.01 -1.77 -4.47
CA HIS A 113 14.14 -1.14 -3.80
C HIS A 113 14.51 -1.77 -2.44
N ASP A 114 13.64 -2.63 -1.88
CA ASP A 114 13.93 -3.38 -0.65
C ASP A 114 14.74 -4.67 -0.92
N ALA A 115 15.04 -4.97 -2.20
CA ALA A 115 15.89 -6.09 -2.63
C ALA A 115 15.46 -7.48 -2.12
N VAL A 116 14.17 -7.70 -1.88
CA VAL A 116 13.61 -9.01 -1.50
C VAL A 116 13.22 -9.78 -2.76
N PRO A 117 13.68 -11.05 -2.94
CA PRO A 117 13.31 -11.85 -4.09
C PRO A 117 11.81 -12.22 -4.07
N ALA A 118 11.21 -12.29 -5.25
CA ALA A 118 9.85 -12.77 -5.43
C ALA A 118 9.72 -14.24 -4.98
N SER A 119 8.56 -14.60 -4.47
CA SER A 119 8.23 -15.97 -4.03
C SER A 119 6.72 -16.20 -4.08
N ALA A 120 6.25 -17.40 -3.70
CA ALA A 120 4.82 -17.69 -3.67
C ALA A 120 4.02 -16.75 -2.76
N SER A 121 4.63 -16.19 -1.71
CA SER A 121 4.02 -15.23 -0.78
C SER A 121 4.59 -13.82 -0.89
N VAL A 122 5.40 -13.53 -1.92
CA VAL A 122 6.00 -12.21 -2.14
C VAL A 122 5.80 -11.77 -3.59
N ILE A 123 5.02 -10.70 -3.78
CA ILE A 123 4.93 -9.97 -5.04
C ILE A 123 5.81 -8.74 -4.93
N VAL A 124 6.79 -8.63 -5.82
CA VAL A 124 7.63 -7.44 -5.91
C VAL A 124 6.91 -6.36 -6.72
N THR A 125 6.78 -5.15 -6.17
CA THR A 125 6.14 -4.01 -6.83
C THR A 125 7.17 -3.04 -7.40
N LYS A 126 6.89 -2.48 -8.57
CA LYS A 126 7.66 -1.35 -9.13
C LYS A 126 7.18 -0.06 -8.49
N GLY A 127 8.07 0.63 -7.79
CA GLY A 127 7.71 1.79 -6.98
C GLY A 127 6.68 1.48 -5.88
N VAL A 128 6.02 2.54 -5.42
CA VAL A 128 5.08 2.51 -4.30
C VAL A 128 3.64 2.52 -4.82
N LEU A 129 2.81 1.58 -4.36
CA LEU A 129 1.37 1.58 -4.65
C LEU A 129 0.72 2.89 -4.18
N ASN A 130 -0.21 3.41 -4.96
CA ASN A 130 -0.84 4.69 -4.65
C ASN A 130 -2.19 4.81 -5.37
N ARG A 131 -2.92 5.89 -5.08
CA ARG A 131 -4.25 6.19 -5.65
C ARG A 131 -4.20 6.90 -7.00
N ILE A 132 -3.02 7.14 -7.58
CA ILE A 132 -2.90 7.86 -8.85
C ILE A 132 -3.39 6.94 -9.96
N ILE A 133 -4.39 7.41 -10.69
CA ILE A 133 -4.87 6.75 -11.90
C ILE A 133 -4.13 7.39 -13.08
N PRO A 134 -3.45 6.60 -13.93
CA PRO A 134 -2.80 7.15 -15.12
C PRO A 134 -3.80 7.93 -15.97
N ALA A 135 -3.48 9.19 -16.26
CA ALA A 135 -4.24 9.95 -17.25
C ALA A 135 -4.01 9.28 -18.61
N GLY A 136 -5.08 8.80 -19.25
CA GLY A 136 -5.00 7.98 -20.46
C GLY A 136 -4.28 8.63 -21.64
N LYS A 137 -4.15 9.96 -21.66
CA LYS A 137 -3.36 10.70 -22.65
C LYS A 137 -2.45 11.72 -21.97
N LYS A 138 -1.15 11.58 -22.19
CA LYS A 138 -0.15 12.60 -21.81
C LYS A 138 -0.38 13.86 -22.65
N ASN A 139 -0.38 15.03 -22.01
CA ASN A 139 -0.37 16.29 -22.74
C ASN A 139 1.07 16.57 -23.20
N ILE A 140 1.31 16.49 -24.51
CA ILE A 140 2.65 16.70 -25.11
C ILE A 140 3.22 18.09 -24.84
N ASN A 141 2.36 19.08 -24.58
CA ASN A 141 2.76 20.45 -24.30
C ASN A 141 3.04 20.71 -22.81
N HIS A 142 2.94 19.69 -21.95
CA HIS A 142 3.19 19.81 -20.51
C HIS A 142 4.26 18.80 -20.07
N GLY A 143 5.26 19.31 -19.35
CA GLY A 143 6.29 18.52 -18.68
C GLY A 143 6.44 18.99 -17.23
N LEU A 144 6.97 18.11 -16.39
CA LEU A 144 7.36 18.42 -15.01
C LEU A 144 8.85 18.15 -14.87
N ILE A 145 9.61 19.16 -14.44
CA ILE A 145 10.99 19.02 -14.03
C ILE A 145 11.04 19.28 -12.52
N LEU A 146 11.56 18.31 -11.77
CA LEU A 146 11.81 18.44 -10.34
C LEU A 146 13.27 18.83 -10.17
N ILE A 147 13.53 20.05 -9.73
CA ILE A 147 14.88 20.54 -9.45
C ILE A 147 15.09 20.46 -7.94
N GLY A 148 16.20 19.85 -7.53
CA GLY A 148 16.58 19.73 -6.12
C GLY A 148 16.81 21.08 -5.44
N GLY A 149 16.91 21.06 -4.11
CA GLY A 149 17.21 22.25 -3.29
C GLY A 149 18.63 22.23 -2.72
N LEU A 150 18.87 23.06 -1.70
CA LEU A 150 20.16 23.15 -1.00
C LEU A 150 20.64 21.76 -0.54
N SER A 151 21.83 21.38 -1.00
CA SER A 151 22.49 20.13 -0.68
C SER A 151 23.82 20.41 0.01
N LYS A 152 24.19 19.59 1.00
CA LYS A 152 25.54 19.61 1.60
C LYS A 152 26.55 18.79 0.80
N HIS A 153 26.07 17.98 -0.13
CA HIS A 153 26.86 17.01 -0.89
C HIS A 153 27.07 17.42 -2.36
N TYR A 154 26.37 18.47 -2.81
CA TYR A 154 26.37 18.91 -4.19
C TYR A 154 26.33 20.43 -4.23
N ASP A 155 27.25 21.03 -4.96
CA ASP A 155 27.25 22.47 -5.22
C ASP A 155 26.23 22.82 -6.30
N TRP A 156 25.63 24.00 -6.18
CA TRP A 156 24.67 24.50 -7.15
C TRP A 156 25.37 25.26 -8.27
N ASP A 157 25.44 24.67 -9.45
CA ASP A 157 25.88 25.36 -10.67
C ASP A 157 24.67 25.65 -11.58
N THR A 158 24.28 26.91 -11.64
CA THR A 158 23.15 27.36 -12.48
C THR A 158 23.39 27.08 -13.96
N GLY A 159 24.62 27.22 -14.46
CA GLY A 159 24.95 27.00 -15.86
C GLY A 159 24.86 25.53 -16.24
N GLU A 160 25.32 24.64 -15.37
CA GLU A 160 25.20 23.19 -15.57
C GLU A 160 23.75 22.73 -15.52
N ILE A 161 22.97 23.22 -14.55
CA ILE A 161 21.54 22.89 -14.42
C ILE A 161 20.76 23.35 -15.67
N LEU A 162 21.02 24.55 -16.18
CA LEU A 162 20.37 25.05 -17.40
C LEU A 162 20.68 24.15 -18.61
N LYS A 163 21.94 23.72 -18.77
CA LYS A 163 22.32 22.79 -19.84
C LYS A 163 21.59 21.45 -19.73
N GLN A 164 21.44 20.91 -18.52
CA GLN A 164 20.69 19.66 -18.30
C GLN A 164 19.21 19.82 -18.65
N ILE A 165 18.59 20.95 -18.26
CA ILE A 165 17.20 21.27 -18.60
C ILE A 165 17.04 21.36 -20.13
N GLU A 166 17.93 22.08 -20.81
CA GLU A 166 17.91 22.21 -22.27
C GLU A 166 18.03 20.85 -22.96
N SER A 167 18.92 19.96 -22.48
CA SER A 167 19.07 18.60 -23.01
C SER A 167 17.76 17.82 -22.89
N VAL A 168 17.17 17.77 -21.68
CA VAL A 168 15.92 17.05 -21.41
C VAL A 168 14.77 17.56 -22.28
N VAL A 169 14.63 18.89 -22.40
CA VAL A 169 13.57 19.51 -23.22
C VAL A 169 13.79 19.23 -24.71
N SER A 170 15.04 19.20 -25.18
CA SER A 170 15.35 18.94 -26.59
C SER A 170 15.10 17.48 -27.01
N GLU A 171 15.41 16.52 -26.14
CA GLU A 171 15.24 15.08 -26.38
C GLU A 171 13.76 14.64 -26.30
N MET A 172 12.95 15.33 -25.51
CA MET A 172 11.52 15.01 -25.32
C MET A 172 10.61 15.44 -26.49
N ARG A 173 11.15 16.00 -27.59
CA ARG A 173 10.35 16.46 -28.74
C ARG A 173 9.60 15.35 -29.52
N HIS A 174 9.76 14.07 -29.17
CA HIS A 174 9.19 12.93 -29.90
C HIS A 174 8.35 11.92 -29.09
N ILE A 175 7.83 12.26 -27.89
CA ILE A 175 6.95 11.34 -27.10
C ILE A 175 5.65 11.98 -26.61
#